data_AF-A0A8X6H684-F1
#
_entry.id   AF-A0A8X6H684-F1
#
_cell.length_a   1.000
_cell.length_b   1.000
_cell.length_c   1.000
_cell.angle_alpha   90.00
_cell.angle_beta   90.00
_cell.angle_gamma   90.00
#
_symmetry.space_group_name_H-M   'P 1'
#
loop_
_entity.id
_entity.type
_entity.pdbx_description
1 polymer ?
#
loop_
_entity_poly.entity_id
_entity_poly.type
_entity_poly.pdbx_seq_one_letter_code
_entity_poly.pdbx_strand_id
1 'polypeptide(L)'
;MSSRRETTESERLLVVKWSIEGKSLREIASLIGVTHGCVQKILQKYKKTGSVANIPGRGRKEILSTTAKRKIIHSVKNDPRESASKLALSMSSTIGEKISDERIRFSESIETPLTLLTGSGTLYDHAQNCRGHYAHHVHHCICHRCFRKWHGVQHSPCLPAHKDSDKFLYHLSCSW
;
A
#
# COMPACT_ATOMS: atom_id res chain seq x y z
N MET A 1 -10.28 7.65 -41.81
CA MET A 1 -9.34 8.09 -40.75
C MET A 1 -8.61 6.85 -40.25
N SER A 2 -7.28 6.86 -40.21
CA SER A 2 -6.51 5.74 -39.64
C SER A 2 -6.88 5.56 -38.16
N SER A 3 -7.08 4.32 -37.72
CA SER A 3 -7.42 4.00 -36.33
C SER A 3 -6.34 4.54 -35.38
N ARG A 4 -6.74 5.09 -34.23
CA ARG A 4 -5.81 5.55 -33.20
C ARG A 4 -5.04 4.34 -32.64
N ARG A 5 -3.81 4.15 -33.10
CA ARG A 5 -2.88 3.12 -32.61
C ARG A 5 -1.91 3.73 -31.60
N GLU A 6 -1.69 3.05 -30.49
CA GLU A 6 -0.59 3.38 -29.58
C GLU A 6 0.74 2.87 -30.15
N THR A 7 1.82 3.62 -29.96
CA THR A 7 3.15 3.16 -30.36
C THR A 7 3.65 2.09 -29.42
N THR A 8 4.25 1.04 -29.99
CA THR A 8 4.86 -0.02 -29.20
C THR A 8 6.07 0.53 -28.43
N GLU A 9 6.46 -0.16 -27.36
CA GLU A 9 7.62 0.27 -26.58
C GLU A 9 8.92 0.20 -27.40
N SER A 10 9.04 -0.82 -28.27
CA SER A 10 10.18 -0.97 -29.18
C SER A 10 10.30 0.19 -30.17
N GLU A 11 9.20 0.65 -30.77
CA GLU A 11 9.19 1.83 -31.64
C GLU A 11 9.69 3.08 -30.91
N ARG A 12 9.25 3.27 -29.67
CA ARG A 12 9.66 4.43 -28.86
C ARG A 12 11.14 4.35 -28.43
N LEU A 13 11.66 3.16 -28.18
CA LEU A 13 13.09 2.93 -27.91
C LEU A 13 13.94 3.29 -29.13
N LEU A 14 13.51 2.88 -30.33
CA LEU A 14 14.17 3.25 -31.58
C LEU A 14 14.19 4.77 -31.79
N VAL A 15 13.07 5.46 -31.52
CA VAL A 15 13.02 6.93 -31.59
C VAL A 15 14.10 7.58 -30.72
N VAL A 16 14.25 7.13 -29.47
CA VAL A 16 15.26 7.66 -28.55
C VAL A 16 16.67 7.36 -29.04
N LYS A 17 16.93 6.12 -29.47
CA LYS A 17 18.23 5.71 -30.01
C LYS A 17 18.66 6.58 -31.18
N TRP A 18 17.83 6.71 -32.20
CA TRP A 18 18.15 7.52 -33.39
C TRP A 18 18.28 9.02 -33.08
N SER A 19 17.57 9.52 -32.07
CA SER A 19 17.73 10.89 -31.61
C SER A 19 19.07 11.12 -30.92
N ILE A 20 19.62 10.14 -30.20
CA ILE A 20 20.95 10.22 -29.59
C ILE A 20 22.04 10.19 -30.66
N GLU A 21 21.83 9.40 -31.72
CA GLU A 21 22.69 9.36 -32.91
C GLU A 21 22.62 10.64 -33.77
N GLY A 22 21.77 11.61 -33.41
CA GLY A 22 21.73 12.93 -34.05
C GLY A 22 20.85 13.02 -35.31
N LYS A 23 20.01 12.01 -35.60
CA LYS A 23 19.08 12.06 -36.73
C LYS A 23 17.99 13.11 -36.53
N SER A 24 17.53 13.71 -37.63
CA SER A 24 16.43 14.66 -37.60
C SER A 24 15.09 13.97 -37.31
N LEU A 25 14.13 14.73 -36.76
CA LEU A 25 12.79 14.21 -36.44
C LEU A 25 12.06 13.65 -37.66
N ARG A 26 12.29 14.24 -38.84
CA ARG A 26 11.69 13.81 -40.11
C ARG A 26 12.27 12.48 -40.58
N GLU A 27 13.59 12.30 -40.48
CA GLU A 27 14.24 11.04 -40.83
C GLU A 27 13.79 9.91 -39.90
N ILE A 28 13.72 10.18 -38.59
CA ILE A 28 13.24 9.20 -37.59
C ILE A 28 11.79 8.79 -37.90
N ALA A 29 10.93 9.76 -38.23
CA ALA A 29 9.55 9.51 -38.61
C ALA A 29 9.45 8.58 -39.83
N SER A 30 10.23 8.85 -40.88
CA SER A 30 10.28 8.03 -42.09
C SER A 30 10.82 6.62 -41.84
N LEU A 31 11.85 6.48 -40.99
CA LEU A 31 12.45 5.17 -40.68
C LEU A 31 11.51 4.24 -39.91
N ILE A 32 10.67 4.79 -39.03
CA ILE A 32 9.79 4.01 -38.13
C ILE A 32 8.35 3.94 -38.68
N GLY A 33 7.99 4.81 -39.62
CA GLY A 33 6.62 4.88 -40.15
C GLY A 33 5.64 5.57 -39.20
N VAL A 34 6.13 6.48 -38.34
CA VAL A 34 5.31 7.28 -37.42
C VAL A 34 5.28 8.74 -37.85
N THR A 35 4.27 9.50 -37.42
CA THR A 35 4.19 10.91 -37.76
C THR A 35 5.25 11.74 -37.01
N HIS A 36 5.73 12.82 -37.65
CA HIS A 36 6.67 13.77 -37.03
C HIS A 36 6.23 14.24 -35.63
N GLY A 37 4.94 14.56 -35.47
CA GLY A 37 4.37 14.99 -34.19
C GLY A 37 4.37 13.88 -33.12
N CYS A 38 4.29 12.61 -33.52
CA CYS A 38 4.43 11.48 -32.60
C CYS A 38 5.86 11.39 -32.07
N VAL A 39 6.87 11.46 -32.96
CA VAL A 39 8.30 11.47 -32.60
C VAL A 39 8.59 12.61 -31.62
N GLN A 40 8.11 13.81 -31.93
CA GLN A 40 8.29 14.99 -31.07
C GLN A 40 7.71 14.77 -29.66
N LYS A 41 6.49 14.22 -29.55
CA LYS A 41 5.84 13.92 -28.27
C LYS A 41 6.61 12.86 -27.47
N ILE A 42 7.11 11.82 -28.14
CA ILE A 42 7.92 10.76 -27.49
C ILE A 42 9.18 11.38 -26.89
N LEU A 43 9.92 12.19 -27.65
CA LEU A 43 11.15 12.82 -27.17
C LEU A 43 10.88 13.84 -26.05
N GLN A 44 9.81 14.64 -26.14
CA GLN A 44 9.43 15.55 -25.06
C GLN A 44 9.09 14.80 -23.77
N LYS A 45 8.36 13.68 -23.87
CA LYS A 45 8.07 12.81 -22.72
C LYS A 45 9.36 12.22 -22.14
N TYR A 46 10.25 11.72 -22.99
CA TYR A 46 11.52 11.14 -22.57
C TYR A 46 12.40 12.18 -21.85
N LYS A 47 12.49 13.41 -22.37
CA LYS A 47 13.20 14.52 -21.69
C LYS A 47 12.63 14.85 -20.31
N LYS A 48 11.31 14.72 -20.12
CA LYS A 48 10.64 15.01 -18.84
C LYS A 48 10.73 13.89 -17.82
N THR A 49 10.70 12.64 -18.25
CA THR A 49 10.53 11.48 -17.37
C THR A 49 11.73 10.54 -17.35
N GLY A 50 12.62 10.62 -18.33
CA GLY A 50 13.73 9.68 -18.54
C GLY A 50 13.28 8.27 -18.96
N SER A 51 11.97 8.04 -19.16
CA SER A 51 11.43 6.70 -19.42
C SER A 51 10.66 6.64 -20.73
N VAL A 52 10.84 5.52 -21.43
CA VAL A 52 10.14 5.21 -22.67
C VAL A 52 8.78 4.56 -22.38
N ALA A 53 8.67 3.82 -21.28
CA ALA A 53 7.47 3.10 -20.84
C ALA A 53 6.27 4.02 -20.66
N ASN A 54 5.05 3.51 -20.86
CA ASN A 54 3.85 4.32 -20.66
C ASN A 54 3.68 4.69 -19.19
N ILE A 55 3.34 5.95 -18.95
CA ILE A 55 2.98 6.39 -17.61
C ILE A 55 1.60 5.78 -17.33
N PRO A 56 1.42 5.06 -16.22
CA PRO A 56 0.11 4.55 -15.87
C PRO A 56 -0.87 5.72 -15.83
N GLY A 57 -2.01 5.53 -16.48
CA GLY A 57 -3.07 6.54 -16.44
C GLY A 57 -3.45 6.81 -14.99
N ARG A 58 -3.74 8.07 -14.66
CA ARG A 58 -4.26 8.44 -13.33
C ARG A 58 -5.58 7.71 -13.00
N GLY A 59 -6.29 7.24 -14.03
CA GLY A 59 -7.61 6.63 -13.89
C GLY A 59 -8.65 7.63 -13.39
N ARG A 60 -9.89 7.15 -13.23
CA ARG A 60 -10.93 7.89 -12.53
C ARG A 60 -10.63 7.81 -11.04
N LYS A 61 -10.60 8.96 -10.35
CA LYS A 61 -10.49 8.98 -8.89
C LYS A 61 -11.69 8.27 -8.29
N GLU A 62 -11.44 7.41 -7.32
CA GLU A 62 -12.51 6.78 -6.54
C GLU A 62 -13.26 7.86 -5.75
N ILE A 63 -14.57 7.66 -5.58
CA ILE A 63 -15.42 8.54 -4.74
C ILE A 63 -14.96 8.49 -3.28
N LEU A 64 -14.60 7.28 -2.80
CA LEU A 64 -14.09 7.10 -1.45
C LEU A 64 -12.56 7.23 -1.45
N SER A 65 -12.06 8.24 -0.75
CA SER A 65 -10.63 8.35 -0.46
C SER A 65 -10.16 7.22 0.46
N THR A 66 -8.85 6.96 0.49
CA THR A 66 -8.24 5.98 1.40
C THR A 66 -8.57 6.27 2.86
N THR A 67 -8.59 7.55 3.25
CA THR A 67 -8.99 7.99 4.60
C THR A 67 -10.46 7.70 4.88
N ALA A 68 -11.35 7.94 3.91
CA ALA A 68 -12.78 7.63 4.05
C ALA A 68 -13.02 6.13 4.21
N LYS A 69 -12.35 5.30 3.40
CA LYS A 69 -12.40 3.83 3.54
C LYS A 69 -11.98 3.39 4.94
N ARG A 70 -10.85 3.89 5.46
CA ARG A 70 -10.39 3.58 6.83
C ARG A 70 -11.39 4.00 7.91
N LYS A 71 -12.05 5.15 7.76
CA LYS A 71 -13.11 5.58 8.69
C LYS A 71 -14.29 4.61 8.69
N ILE A 72 -14.76 4.20 7.51
CA ILE A 72 -15.83 3.21 7.37
C ILE A 72 -15.46 1.91 8.08
N ILE A 73 -14.26 1.39 7.81
CA ILE A 73 -13.74 0.17 8.44
C ILE A 73 -13.67 0.30 9.96
N HIS A 74 -13.20 1.44 10.47
CA HIS A 74 -13.12 1.68 11.91
C HIS A 74 -14.51 1.74 12.56
N SER A 75 -15.47 2.42 11.93
CA SER A 75 -16.86 2.46 12.40
C SER A 75 -17.49 1.07 12.47
N VAL A 76 -17.29 0.24 11.44
CA VAL A 76 -17.78 -1.15 11.42
C VAL A 76 -17.11 -2.01 12.50
N LYS A 77 -15.79 -1.84 12.73
CA LYS A 77 -15.08 -2.57 13.78
C LYS A 77 -15.55 -2.20 15.19
N ASN A 78 -15.87 -0.94 15.42
CA ASN A 78 -16.37 -0.47 16.70
C ASN A 78 -17.80 -0.95 16.96
N ASP A 79 -18.68 -0.80 15.96
CA ASP A 79 -20.10 -1.14 16.05
C ASP A 79 -20.55 -1.98 14.84
N PRO A 80 -20.33 -3.31 14.85
CA PRO A 80 -20.60 -4.17 13.69
C PRO A 80 -22.09 -4.35 13.36
N ARG A 81 -22.99 -3.89 14.25
CA ARG A 81 -24.44 -3.89 14.03
C ARG A 81 -24.93 -2.62 13.33
N GLU A 82 -24.04 -1.65 13.09
CA GLU A 82 -24.41 -0.43 12.40
C GLU A 82 -24.77 -0.71 10.94
N SER A 83 -25.95 -0.28 10.52
CA SER A 83 -26.42 -0.48 9.15
C SER A 83 -25.60 0.34 8.15
N ALA A 84 -25.31 -0.22 6.97
CA ALA A 84 -24.62 0.46 5.88
C ALA A 84 -25.29 1.79 5.46
N SER A 85 -26.61 1.90 5.53
CA SER A 85 -27.36 3.12 5.22
C SER A 85 -27.03 4.27 6.18
N LYS A 86 -26.94 3.98 7.48
CA LYS A 86 -26.55 4.95 8.50
C LYS A 86 -25.11 5.42 8.32
N LEU A 87 -24.20 4.50 7.98
CA LEU A 87 -22.81 4.82 7.62
C LEU A 87 -22.73 5.67 6.35
N ALA A 88 -23.58 5.42 5.35
CA ALA A 88 -23.61 6.20 4.11
C ALA A 88 -24.01 7.64 4.36
N LEU A 89 -25.01 7.85 5.21
CA LEU A 89 -25.44 9.18 5.62
C LEU A 89 -24.32 9.93 6.35
N SER A 90 -23.67 9.30 7.34
CA SER A 90 -22.60 9.94 8.12
C SER A 90 -21.34 10.24 7.29
N MET A 91 -21.01 9.37 6.33
CA MET A 91 -19.89 9.60 5.43
C MET A 91 -20.23 10.65 4.36
N SER A 92 -21.46 10.67 3.86
CA SER A 92 -21.89 11.65 2.86
C SER A 92 -21.85 13.08 3.39
N SER A 93 -22.22 13.30 4.66
CA SER A 93 -22.10 14.61 5.31
C SER A 93 -20.65 15.02 5.52
N THR A 94 -19.75 14.07 5.76
CA THR A 94 -18.31 14.33 5.96
C THR A 94 -17.58 14.62 4.65
N ILE A 95 -17.92 13.92 3.57
CA ILE A 95 -17.23 14.00 2.27
C ILE A 95 -17.87 15.05 1.35
N GLY A 96 -19.14 15.39 1.56
CA GLY A 96 -19.90 16.31 0.71
C GLY A 96 -20.39 15.66 -0.60
N GLU A 97 -20.23 14.34 -0.75
CA GLU A 97 -20.69 13.58 -1.91
C GLU A 97 -21.68 12.48 -1.48
N LYS A 98 -22.66 12.17 -2.34
CA LYS A 98 -23.61 11.09 -2.09
C LYS A 98 -22.93 9.73 -2.25
N ILE A 99 -22.97 8.93 -1.19
CA ILE A 99 -22.42 7.57 -1.17
C ILE A 99 -23.60 6.60 -1.11
N SER A 100 -23.59 5.57 -1.96
CA SER A 100 -24.58 4.51 -1.89
C SER A 100 -24.19 3.45 -0.85
N ASP A 101 -25.18 2.82 -0.24
CA ASP A 101 -24.98 1.72 0.72
C ASP A 101 -24.13 0.58 0.13
N GLU A 102 -24.34 0.28 -1.15
CA GLU A 102 -23.60 -0.74 -1.87
C GLU A 102 -22.09 -0.43 -1.92
N ARG A 103 -21.73 0.85 -2.06
CA ARG A 103 -20.33 1.28 -2.08
C ARG A 103 -19.65 1.11 -0.72
N ILE A 104 -20.41 1.22 0.37
CA ILE A 104 -19.92 0.92 1.72
C ILE A 104 -19.68 -0.59 1.89
N ARG A 105 -20.66 -1.42 1.52
CA ARG A 105 -20.52 -2.89 1.60
C ARG A 105 -19.34 -3.40 0.76
N PHE A 106 -19.14 -2.83 -0.42
CA PHE A 106 -17.99 -3.14 -1.26
C PHE A 106 -16.66 -2.76 -0.60
N SER A 107 -16.59 -1.60 0.07
CA SER A 107 -15.36 -1.18 0.77
C SER A 107 -15.01 -2.06 1.98
N GLU A 108 -16.03 -2.57 2.68
CA GLU A 108 -15.88 -3.53 3.78
C GLU A 108 -15.34 -4.88 3.29
N SER A 109 -15.79 -5.31 2.12
CA SER A 109 -15.41 -6.59 1.52
C SER A 109 -13.92 -6.64 1.10
N ILE A 110 -13.31 -5.50 0.75
CA ILE A 110 -11.92 -5.43 0.26
C ILE A 110 -10.89 -5.61 1.40
N GLU A 111 -11.27 -5.32 2.65
CA GLU A 111 -10.45 -5.58 3.84
C GLU A 111 -10.71 -6.95 4.47
N THR A 112 -11.29 -7.89 3.71
CA THR A 112 -11.09 -9.32 3.97
C THR A 112 -9.93 -9.86 3.13
N PRO A 113 -8.66 -9.47 3.35
CA PRO A 113 -7.57 -10.26 2.82
C PRO A 113 -7.59 -11.56 3.60
N LEU A 114 -7.90 -12.67 2.91
CA LEU A 114 -7.19 -13.95 2.90
C LEU A 114 -6.44 -14.46 4.17
N THR A 115 -6.75 -13.97 5.35
CA THR A 115 -6.06 -14.26 6.63
C THR A 115 -6.84 -15.29 7.43
N LEU A 116 -8.09 -15.57 7.07
CA LEU A 116 -8.90 -16.65 7.65
C LEU A 116 -8.52 -18.06 7.14
N LEU A 117 -7.51 -18.19 6.27
CA LEU A 117 -6.98 -19.50 5.86
C LEU A 117 -5.66 -19.89 6.56
N THR A 118 -5.07 -18.99 7.35
CA THR A 118 -3.91 -19.31 8.19
C THR A 118 -4.26 -19.03 9.64
N GLY A 119 -4.64 -20.08 10.38
CA GLY A 119 -4.96 -20.05 11.80
C GLY A 119 -3.77 -19.69 12.69
N SER A 120 -3.33 -18.44 12.64
CA SER A 120 -2.39 -17.85 13.58
C SER A 120 -3.02 -16.60 14.15
N GLY A 121 -3.88 -16.78 15.15
CA GLY A 121 -4.38 -15.69 15.99
C GLY A 121 -3.18 -14.96 16.59
N THR A 122 -3.04 -13.68 16.27
CA THR A 122 -1.94 -12.89 16.79
C THR A 122 -2.16 -12.62 18.28
N LEU A 123 -1.07 -12.53 19.04
CA LEU A 123 -0.99 -12.16 20.47
C LEU A 123 -1.76 -10.89 20.87
N TYR A 124 -2.25 -10.10 19.90
CA TYR A 124 -2.97 -8.86 20.14
C TYR A 124 -4.42 -9.07 20.63
N ASP A 125 -5.06 -10.19 20.24
CA ASP A 125 -6.44 -10.50 20.68
C ASP A 125 -6.51 -10.96 22.14
N HIS A 126 -5.39 -11.39 22.73
CA HIS A 126 -5.35 -11.79 24.14
C HIS A 126 -5.28 -10.59 25.11
N ALA A 127 -4.80 -9.44 24.65
CA ALA A 127 -4.55 -8.28 25.51
C ALA A 127 -5.83 -7.53 25.93
N GLN A 128 -6.96 -7.73 25.23
CA GLN A 128 -8.21 -7.02 25.53
C GLN A 128 -9.10 -7.74 26.56
N ASN A 129 -8.82 -9.01 26.89
CA ASN A 129 -9.62 -9.77 27.86
C ASN A 129 -9.16 -9.61 29.31
N CYS A 130 -8.17 -8.75 29.58
CA CYS A 130 -7.64 -8.46 30.92
C CYS A 130 -8.01 -7.06 31.44
N ARG A 131 -9.11 -6.45 30.96
CA ARG A 131 -9.66 -5.24 31.59
C ARG A 131 -10.69 -5.61 32.65
N GLY A 132 -10.19 -5.96 33.82
CA GLY A 132 -11.05 -6.19 34.97
C GLY A 132 -10.32 -6.90 36.09
N HIS A 133 -9.39 -6.21 36.75
CA HIS A 133 -9.22 -6.27 38.20
C HIS A 133 -8.27 -5.15 38.64
N TYR A 134 -8.85 -4.19 39.36
CA TYR A 134 -8.09 -3.25 40.16
C TYR A 134 -7.38 -3.99 41.32
N ALA A 135 -6.26 -3.40 41.70
CA ALA A 135 -5.70 -3.36 43.05
C ALA A 135 -4.79 -4.51 43.54
N HIS A 136 -3.56 -4.09 43.81
CA HIS A 136 -2.65 -4.51 44.88
C HIS A 136 -1.86 -5.81 44.71
N HIS A 137 -0.59 -5.70 45.12
CA HIS A 137 0.42 -6.75 45.25
C HIS A 137 1.11 -7.25 43.97
N VAL A 138 2.30 -6.69 43.77
CA VAL A 138 3.43 -7.36 43.12
C VAL A 138 3.76 -8.60 43.95
N HIS A 139 3.31 -9.78 43.55
CA HIS A 139 3.96 -11.04 43.87
C HIS A 139 3.43 -12.16 42.96
N HIS A 140 4.37 -12.98 42.50
CA HIS A 140 4.23 -14.17 41.69
C HIS A 140 2.86 -14.89 41.77
N CYS A 141 2.25 -15.11 40.61
CA CYS A 141 1.34 -16.25 40.42
C CYS A 141 1.45 -16.74 38.97
N ILE A 142 2.35 -17.71 38.77
CA ILE A 142 2.26 -18.64 37.65
C ILE A 142 0.99 -19.47 37.87
N CYS A 143 -0.04 -19.23 37.08
CA CYS A 143 -1.28 -20.01 37.14
C CYS A 143 -1.00 -21.46 36.67
N HIS A 144 -1.10 -22.42 37.58
CA HIS A 144 -0.89 -23.86 37.35
C HIS A 144 -1.92 -24.52 36.39
N ARG A 145 -2.86 -23.76 35.81
CA ARG A 145 -3.91 -24.31 34.94
C ARG A 145 -3.54 -24.42 33.46
N CYS A 146 -2.41 -23.83 33.03
CA CYS A 146 -1.96 -23.90 31.63
C CYS A 146 -0.95 -25.04 31.32
N PHE A 147 -0.50 -25.81 32.32
CA PHE A 147 0.65 -26.71 32.14
C PHE A 147 0.34 -28.06 31.46
N ARG A 148 -0.90 -28.37 31.05
CA ARG A 148 -1.25 -29.72 30.56
C ARG A 148 -1.54 -29.89 29.07
N LYS A 149 -1.30 -28.89 28.22
CA LYS A 149 -1.60 -29.03 26.78
C LYS A 149 -0.56 -28.46 25.82
N TRP A 150 0.71 -28.46 26.22
CA TRP A 150 1.82 -27.99 25.39
C TRP A 150 3.02 -28.97 25.46
N HIS A 151 2.81 -30.21 25.02
CA HIS A 151 3.90 -31.10 24.62
C HIS A 151 3.72 -31.42 23.14
N GLY A 152 4.55 -30.80 22.28
CA GLY A 152 4.49 -31.06 20.85
C GLY A 152 5.31 -30.13 19.94
N VAL A 153 6.15 -29.25 20.45
CA VAL A 153 7.09 -28.48 19.62
C VAL A 153 8.48 -28.56 20.25
N GLN A 154 9.41 -29.20 19.56
CA GLN A 154 10.83 -29.09 19.86
C GLN A 154 11.24 -27.64 19.61
N HIS A 155 11.54 -26.90 20.66
CA HIS A 155 12.21 -25.61 20.53
C HIS A 155 13.72 -25.86 20.44
N SER A 156 14.35 -25.41 19.35
CA SER A 156 15.78 -25.11 19.36
C SER A 156 16.06 -24.08 20.46
N PRO A 157 17.11 -24.26 21.29
CA PRO A 157 17.48 -23.26 22.27
C PRO A 157 17.98 -22.00 21.57
N CYS A 158 17.33 -20.87 21.86
CA CYS A 158 17.80 -19.55 21.50
C CYS A 158 19.16 -19.31 22.17
N LEU A 159 20.19 -18.99 21.38
CA LEU A 159 21.51 -18.59 21.85
C LEU A 159 21.41 -17.38 22.82
N PRO A 160 22.25 -17.30 23.86
CA PRO A 160 22.22 -16.21 24.82
C PRO A 160 22.64 -14.88 24.18
N ALA A 161 21.95 -13.82 24.60
CA ALA A 161 22.20 -12.44 24.21
C ALA A 161 23.65 -12.04 24.50
N HIS A 162 24.41 -11.74 23.44
CA HIS A 162 25.67 -11.02 23.55
C HIS A 162 25.37 -9.57 23.97
N LYS A 163 25.93 -9.19 25.12
CA LYS A 163 26.09 -7.81 25.55
C LYS A 163 27.22 -7.21 24.73
N ASP A 164 26.91 -6.59 23.59
CA ASP A 164 27.85 -5.71 22.92
C ASP A 164 27.42 -4.27 23.16
N SER A 165 28.04 -3.72 24.20
CA SER A 165 28.29 -2.29 24.34
C SER A 165 29.15 -1.83 23.17
N ASP A 166 28.54 -1.20 22.17
CA ASP A 166 29.26 -0.25 21.31
C ASP A 166 28.33 0.86 20.84
N LYS A 167 28.39 1.95 21.59
CA LYS A 167 27.92 3.27 21.20
C LYS A 167 28.83 3.79 20.09
N PHE A 168 28.49 3.52 18.84
CA PHE A 168 28.92 4.36 17.72
C PHE A 168 27.77 5.29 17.37
N LEU A 169 27.81 6.53 17.85
CA LEU A 169 27.11 7.65 17.22
C LEU A 169 27.78 9.00 17.57
N TYR A 170 28.29 9.63 16.51
CA TYR A 170 28.43 11.08 16.24
C TYR A 170 29.28 11.96 17.17
N HIS A 171 30.47 12.34 16.67
CA HIS A 171 30.99 13.70 16.84
C HIS A 171 31.07 14.38 15.48
N LEU A 172 30.14 15.31 15.25
CA LEU A 172 30.22 16.30 14.19
C LEU A 172 31.25 17.36 14.56
N SER A 173 31.95 17.79 13.51
CA SER A 173 32.89 18.88 13.37
C SER A 173 32.41 20.22 13.93
N CYS A 174 33.31 20.98 14.57
CA CYS A 174 33.39 22.43 14.40
C CYS A 174 34.80 22.91 14.76
N SER A 175 35.47 23.48 13.77
CA SER A 175 36.73 24.21 13.87
C SER A 175 36.49 25.64 14.37
N TRP A 176 37.57 26.25 14.87
CA TRP A 176 37.78 27.62 15.38
C TRP A 176 37.67 27.78 16.89
#